data_AF-A0A4V3DMK4-F1
#
_entry.id   AF-A0A4V3DMK4-F1
#
_cell.length_a   1.000
_cell.length_b   1.000
_cell.length_c   1.000
_cell.angle_alpha   90.00
_cell.angle_beta   90.00
_cell.angle_gamma   90.00
#
_symmetry.space_group_name_H-M   'P 1'
#
loop_
_entity.id
_entity.type
_entity.pdbx_description
1 polymer ?
#
loop_
_entity_poly.entity_id
_entity_poly.type
_entity_poly.pdbx_seq_one_letter_code
_entity_poly.pdbx_strand_id
1 'polypeptide(L)'
;MILSPPAILALSLVLPGGAATAAEISSDDSVGTLDAPIRAYLDRKAAAESAAGIYVSKLVRGDIDGNGKADAYVSYSLESASGGNFTLLYEALFVVEKDQLVFKAERDNGSSGTAQGESFSPKRIEAGRILGEILAYAPDDGACCPSIKRAASVSYAGGKLGAAVKKAD
;
A
#
# COMPACT_ATOMS: atom_id res chain seq x y z
N MET A 1 17.57 -62.27 16.12
CA MET A 1 16.63 -61.37 16.81
C MET A 1 17.46 -60.21 17.36
N ILE A 2 17.90 -59.23 16.57
CA ILE A 2 17.20 -58.04 16.03
C ILE A 2 16.30 -57.37 17.08
N LEU A 3 16.76 -56.25 17.66
CA LEU A 3 16.05 -54.97 17.64
C LEU A 3 16.98 -53.81 18.09
N SER A 4 17.52 -53.07 17.12
CA SER A 4 18.05 -51.73 17.34
C SER A 4 16.89 -50.73 17.28
N PRO A 5 16.86 -49.66 18.12
CA PRO A 5 15.88 -48.60 17.97
C PRO A 5 16.26 -47.67 16.82
N PRO A 6 15.30 -47.08 16.09
CA PRO A 6 15.60 -46.08 15.07
C PRO A 6 15.89 -44.73 15.73
N ALA A 7 16.99 -44.11 15.32
CA ALA A 7 17.26 -42.70 15.59
C ALA A 7 16.29 -41.85 14.76
N ILE A 8 15.43 -41.09 15.44
CA ILE A 8 14.59 -40.07 14.81
C ILE A 8 15.47 -38.83 14.61
N LEU A 9 15.95 -38.62 13.39
CA LEU A 9 16.51 -37.33 12.97
C LEU A 9 15.35 -36.33 12.84
N ALA A 10 15.22 -35.43 13.82
CA ALA A 10 14.42 -34.23 13.66
C ALA A 10 15.20 -33.24 12.79
N LEU A 11 14.87 -33.21 11.49
CA LEU A 11 15.36 -32.20 10.57
C LEU A 11 14.57 -30.90 10.83
N SER A 12 15.10 -30.04 11.70
CA SER A 12 14.56 -28.69 11.90
C SER A 12 14.80 -27.87 10.63
N LEU A 13 13.76 -27.75 9.81
CA LEU A 13 13.72 -26.83 8.68
C LEU A 13 13.64 -25.40 9.25
N VAL A 14 14.78 -24.73 9.36
CA VAL A 14 14.83 -23.29 9.61
C VAL A 14 14.41 -22.59 8.32
N LEU A 15 13.15 -22.19 8.24
CA LEU A 15 12.67 -21.24 7.23
C LEU A 15 13.25 -19.86 7.59
N PRO A 16 14.02 -19.19 6.72
CA PRO A 16 14.27 -17.77 6.87
C PRO A 16 12.96 -17.04 6.55
N GLY A 17 12.15 -16.83 7.60
CA GLY A 17 11.04 -15.88 7.58
C GLY A 17 11.61 -14.47 7.48
N GLY A 18 11.95 -14.05 6.27
CA GLY A 18 12.22 -12.67 5.94
C GLY A 18 10.90 -11.90 6.07
N ALA A 19 10.61 -11.40 7.27
CA ALA A 19 9.59 -10.38 7.45
C ALA A 19 10.01 -9.19 6.60
N ALA A 20 9.31 -8.98 5.49
CA ALA A 20 9.45 -7.77 4.69
C ALA A 20 9.04 -6.59 5.57
N THR A 21 10.05 -5.88 6.09
CA THR A 21 9.85 -4.67 6.88
C THR A 21 9.09 -3.65 6.03
N ALA A 22 7.97 -3.14 6.52
CA ALA A 22 7.31 -1.98 5.95
C ALA A 22 8.28 -0.80 5.98
N ALA A 23 8.82 -0.42 4.82
CA ALA A 23 9.58 0.81 4.70
C ALA A 23 8.59 1.98 4.75
N GLU A 24 8.60 2.75 5.84
CA GLU A 24 7.90 4.04 5.86
C GLU A 24 8.71 5.04 5.04
N ILE A 25 8.28 5.25 3.80
CA ILE A 25 8.91 6.18 2.88
C ILE A 25 8.33 7.59 3.13
N SER A 26 9.11 8.46 3.77
CA SER A 26 8.78 9.87 4.06
C SER A 26 9.07 10.80 2.86
N SER A 27 8.48 11.99 2.86
CA SER A 27 8.17 12.81 1.70
C SER A 27 9.29 13.41 0.87
N ASP A 28 10.49 13.59 1.41
CA ASP A 28 11.47 14.49 0.77
C ASP A 28 12.46 13.81 -0.20
N ASP A 29 12.63 12.48 -0.18
CA ASP A 29 13.72 11.79 -0.92
C ASP A 29 13.27 10.62 -1.84
N SER A 30 11.96 10.47 -2.06
CA SER A 30 11.37 9.13 -2.25
C SER A 30 11.04 8.71 -3.69
N VAL A 31 10.93 9.66 -4.62
CA VAL A 31 10.64 9.31 -6.03
C VAL A 31 11.86 8.66 -6.70
N GLY A 32 13.07 8.97 -6.21
CA GLY A 32 14.33 8.43 -6.73
C GLY A 32 14.55 6.93 -6.45
N THR A 33 13.90 6.38 -5.43
CA THR A 33 14.03 4.97 -5.01
C THR A 33 12.86 4.08 -5.45
N LEU A 34 11.92 4.61 -6.23
CA LEU A 34 10.80 3.84 -6.74
C LEU A 34 11.26 2.84 -7.80
N ASP A 35 10.69 1.64 -7.76
CA ASP A 35 10.83 0.67 -8.84
C ASP A 35 10.39 1.30 -10.16
N ALA A 36 11.17 1.07 -11.24
CA ALA A 36 10.91 1.69 -12.54
C ALA A 36 9.46 1.50 -13.05
N PRO A 37 8.79 0.34 -12.88
CA PRO A 37 7.39 0.18 -13.27
C PRO A 37 6.43 1.09 -12.50
N ILE A 38 6.67 1.32 -11.21
CA ILE A 38 5.85 2.20 -10.37
C ILE A 38 6.05 3.64 -10.85
N ARG A 39 7.29 4.09 -11.01
CA ARG A 39 7.59 5.44 -11.49
C ARG A 39 6.97 5.69 -12.87
N ALA A 40 7.12 4.76 -13.80
CA ALA A 40 6.56 4.90 -15.14
C ALA A 40 5.02 4.96 -15.13
N TYR A 41 4.36 4.27 -14.19
CA TYR A 41 2.91 4.40 -14.01
C TYR A 41 2.53 5.79 -13.49
N LEU A 42 3.20 6.25 -12.44
CA LEU A 42 2.94 7.55 -11.80
C LEU A 42 3.17 8.71 -12.78
N ASP A 43 4.25 8.67 -13.58
CA ASP A 43 4.54 9.68 -14.60
C ASP A 43 3.41 9.74 -15.66
N ARG A 44 2.94 8.57 -16.13
CA ARG A 44 1.81 8.51 -17.09
C ARG A 44 0.51 9.03 -16.48
N LYS A 45 0.24 8.71 -15.22
CA LYS A 45 -0.96 9.17 -14.51
C LYS A 45 -0.92 10.69 -14.33
N ALA A 46 0.18 11.25 -13.85
CA ALA A 46 0.34 12.70 -13.69
C ALA A 46 0.13 13.43 -15.03
N ALA A 47 0.71 12.93 -16.12
CA ALA A 47 0.51 13.49 -17.45
C ALA A 47 -0.94 13.39 -17.93
N ALA A 48 -1.60 12.25 -17.73
CA ALA A 48 -3.00 12.05 -18.13
C ALA A 48 -3.97 12.99 -17.40
N GLU A 49 -3.70 13.26 -16.12
CA GLU A 49 -4.53 14.14 -15.28
C GLU A 49 -4.09 15.62 -15.35
N SER A 50 -3.08 15.95 -16.17
CA SER A 50 -2.45 17.28 -16.20
C SER A 50 -2.10 17.81 -14.80
N ALA A 51 -1.63 16.91 -13.92
CA ALA A 51 -1.32 17.25 -12.55
C ALA A 51 -0.12 18.21 -12.47
N ALA A 52 -0.18 19.20 -11.58
CA ALA A 52 0.94 20.10 -11.32
C ALA A 52 2.05 19.41 -10.52
N GLY A 53 1.67 18.42 -9.71
CA GLY A 53 2.58 17.67 -8.87
C GLY A 53 2.03 16.27 -8.58
N ILE A 54 2.95 15.33 -8.38
CA ILE A 54 2.65 13.98 -7.91
C ILE A 54 3.52 13.68 -6.72
N TYR A 55 2.91 13.14 -5.67
CA TYR A 55 3.60 12.87 -4.42
C TYR A 55 3.25 11.48 -3.91
N VAL A 56 4.26 10.66 -3.59
CA VAL A 56 4.07 9.32 -3.01
C VAL A 56 4.13 9.44 -1.49
N SER A 57 3.00 9.19 -0.83
CA SER A 57 2.87 9.31 0.62
C SER A 57 3.26 8.03 1.35
N LYS A 58 2.98 6.85 0.76
CA LYS A 58 3.39 5.55 1.30
C LYS A 58 3.64 4.52 0.20
N LEU A 59 4.56 3.62 0.48
CA LEU A 59 4.83 2.41 -0.30
C LEU A 59 4.96 1.25 0.68
N VAL A 60 4.06 0.28 0.61
CA VAL A 60 4.17 -0.95 1.42
C VAL A 60 4.38 -2.15 0.50
N ARG A 61 5.14 -3.13 0.99
CA ARG A 61 5.44 -4.35 0.26
C ARG A 61 4.96 -5.59 1.01
N GLY A 62 4.66 -6.64 0.27
CA GLY A 62 4.30 -7.96 0.78
C GLY A 62 3.45 -8.73 -0.23
N ASP A 63 3.17 -9.99 0.06
CA ASP A 63 2.54 -10.92 -0.87
C ASP A 63 1.01 -10.79 -0.84
N ILE A 64 0.42 -10.25 -1.91
CA ILE A 64 -1.04 -10.03 -2.02
C ILE A 64 -1.75 -11.22 -2.68
N ASP A 65 -1.07 -11.96 -3.56
CA ASP A 65 -1.66 -13.02 -4.39
C ASP A 65 -1.27 -14.45 -3.93
N GLY A 66 -0.38 -14.56 -2.95
CA GLY A 66 0.09 -15.82 -2.38
C GLY A 66 1.22 -16.48 -3.17
N ASN A 67 1.89 -15.76 -4.07
CA ASN A 67 2.96 -16.31 -4.92
C ASN A 67 4.34 -16.38 -4.24
N GLY A 68 4.46 -15.89 -3.00
CA GLY A 68 5.69 -15.87 -2.21
C GLY A 68 6.66 -14.74 -2.57
N LYS A 69 6.29 -13.82 -3.46
CA LYS A 69 7.08 -12.63 -3.83
C LYS A 69 6.43 -11.38 -3.23
N ALA A 70 7.26 -10.37 -2.99
CA ALA A 70 6.78 -9.11 -2.44
C ALA A 70 6.21 -8.21 -3.54
N ASP A 71 4.90 -8.02 -3.50
CA ASP A 71 4.17 -7.03 -4.31
C ASP A 71 4.33 -5.63 -3.73
N ALA A 72 3.80 -4.63 -4.43
CA ALA A 72 3.88 -3.23 -4.01
C ALA A 72 2.52 -2.55 -4.02
N TYR A 73 2.20 -1.85 -2.93
CA TYR A 73 1.01 -1.03 -2.80
C TYR A 73 1.40 0.41 -2.47
N VAL A 74 0.97 1.34 -3.32
CA VAL A 74 1.42 2.73 -3.31
C VAL A 74 0.25 3.65 -3.01
N SER A 75 0.37 4.48 -1.98
CA SER A 75 -0.50 5.63 -1.78
C SER A 75 0.19 6.86 -2.34
N TYR A 76 -0.52 7.60 -3.17
CA TYR A 76 0.02 8.80 -3.81
C TYR A 76 -1.07 9.85 -4.00
N SER A 77 -0.66 11.06 -4.32
CA SER A 77 -1.53 12.21 -4.45
C SER A 77 -1.21 13.02 -5.70
N LEU A 78 -2.24 13.60 -6.31
CA LEU A 78 -2.13 14.48 -7.48
C LEU A 78 -2.59 15.88 -7.11
N GLU A 79 -1.72 16.86 -7.30
CA GLU A 79 -2.04 18.27 -7.12
C GLU A 79 -2.68 18.83 -8.39
N SER A 80 -3.76 19.59 -8.20
CA SER A 80 -4.44 20.25 -9.30
C SER A 80 -3.58 21.35 -9.91
N ALA A 81 -3.55 21.43 -11.24
CA ALA A 81 -2.92 22.52 -11.97
C ALA A 81 -3.62 23.88 -11.80
N SER A 82 -4.85 23.92 -11.27
CA SER A 82 -5.59 25.16 -11.01
C SER A 82 -5.11 25.94 -9.78
N GLY A 83 -4.15 25.42 -9.03
CA GLY A 83 -3.71 25.98 -7.75
C GLY A 83 -4.69 25.70 -6.60
N GLY A 84 -4.24 25.94 -5.36
CA GLY A 84 -4.98 25.69 -4.12
C GLY A 84 -4.42 24.52 -3.30
N ASN A 85 -4.99 24.29 -2.11
CA ASN A 85 -4.56 23.22 -1.19
C ASN A 85 -5.26 21.88 -1.43
N PHE A 86 -6.02 21.77 -2.53
CA PHE A 86 -6.81 20.58 -2.82
C PHE A 86 -5.97 19.55 -3.59
N THR A 87 -5.91 18.34 -3.05
CA THR A 87 -5.16 17.23 -3.65
C THR A 87 -6.05 16.00 -3.70
N LEU A 88 -6.06 15.30 -4.83
CA LEU A 88 -6.73 14.01 -4.96
C LEU A 88 -5.79 12.91 -4.49
N LEU A 89 -6.32 11.97 -3.71
CA LEU A 89 -5.56 10.86 -3.14
C LEU A 89 -5.94 9.56 -3.84
N TYR A 90 -4.95 8.73 -4.11
CA TYR A 90 -5.11 7.47 -4.84
C TYR A 90 -4.29 6.36 -4.21
N GLU A 91 -4.66 5.12 -4.54
CA GLU A 91 -3.92 3.93 -4.18
C GLU A 91 -3.78 3.01 -5.38
N ALA A 92 -2.56 2.52 -5.64
CA ALA A 92 -2.26 1.62 -6.74
C ALA A 92 -1.57 0.33 -6.25
N LEU A 93 -2.00 -0.79 -6.81
CA LEU A 93 -1.41 -2.11 -6.57
C LEU A 93 -0.61 -2.57 -7.79
N PHE A 94 0.60 -3.05 -7.52
CA PHE A 94 1.49 -3.69 -8.48
C PHE A 94 1.82 -5.08 -7.97
N VAL A 95 1.59 -6.10 -8.80
CA VAL A 95 1.84 -7.50 -8.47
C VAL A 95 3.04 -8.00 -9.27
N VAL A 96 3.90 -8.79 -8.64
CA VAL A 96 5.04 -9.39 -9.30
C VAL A 96 4.59 -10.52 -10.21
N GLU A 97 4.72 -10.33 -11.51
CA GLU A 97 4.51 -11.36 -12.53
C GLU A 97 5.80 -11.59 -13.28
N LYS A 98 6.27 -12.85 -13.33
CA LYS A 98 7.53 -13.22 -14.01
C LYS A 98 8.70 -12.31 -13.58
N ASP A 99 8.81 -12.09 -12.27
CA ASP A 99 9.85 -11.28 -11.63
C ASP A 99 9.82 -9.78 -11.96
N GLN A 100 8.68 -9.26 -12.45
CA GLN A 100 8.48 -7.84 -12.71
C GLN A 100 7.21 -7.32 -12.04
N LEU A 101 7.28 -6.13 -11.44
CA LEU A 101 6.08 -5.44 -10.93
C LEU A 101 5.19 -5.01 -12.10
N VAL A 102 3.94 -5.47 -12.09
CA VAL A 102 2.91 -5.15 -13.08
C VAL A 102 1.76 -4.45 -12.39
N PHE A 103 1.38 -3.27 -12.89
CA PHE A 103 0.20 -2.55 -12.41
C PHE A 103 -1.05 -3.43 -12.57
N LYS A 104 -1.84 -3.55 -11.48
CA LYS A 104 -3.05 -4.38 -11.44
C LYS A 104 -4.33 -3.61 -11.23
N ALA A 105 -4.31 -2.63 -10.34
CA ALA A 105 -5.51 -1.89 -9.99
C ALA A 105 -5.16 -0.57 -9.31
N GLU A 106 -6.08 0.37 -9.45
CA GLU A 106 -6.08 1.65 -8.75
C GLU A 106 -7.45 1.86 -8.08
N ARG A 107 -7.47 2.65 -7.01
CA ARG A 107 -8.70 3.20 -6.43
C ARG A 107 -8.50 4.63 -5.96
N ASP A 108 -9.62 5.36 -5.91
CA ASP A 108 -9.70 6.64 -5.22
C ASP A 108 -9.55 6.43 -3.70
N ASN A 109 -8.90 7.38 -3.07
CA ASN A 109 -8.64 7.41 -1.63
C ASN A 109 -9.07 8.73 -0.98
N GLY A 110 -9.97 9.46 -1.64
CA GLY A 110 -10.50 10.72 -1.19
C GLY A 110 -9.66 11.92 -1.62
N SER A 111 -9.64 12.95 -0.78
CA SER A 111 -8.92 14.19 -1.04
C SER A 111 -8.36 14.76 0.26
N SER A 112 -7.36 15.64 0.16
CA SER A 112 -6.90 16.48 1.26
C SER A 112 -7.19 17.96 0.99
N GLY A 113 -7.07 18.80 2.02
CA GLY A 113 -7.25 20.25 1.90
C GLY A 113 -8.65 20.77 2.22
N THR A 114 -9.59 19.90 2.59
CA THR A 114 -11.00 20.25 2.86
C THR A 114 -11.43 20.07 4.32
N ALA A 115 -10.56 19.51 5.19
CA ALA A 115 -10.88 19.11 6.56
C ALA A 115 -12.07 18.13 6.67
N GLN A 116 -12.35 17.35 5.62
CA GLN A 116 -13.51 16.47 5.53
C GLN A 116 -13.16 15.16 4.81
N GLY A 117 -14.04 14.17 4.98
CA GLY A 117 -13.92 12.87 4.32
C GLY A 117 -13.06 11.86 5.09
N GLU A 118 -12.89 10.69 4.47
CA GLU A 118 -12.05 9.60 4.97
C GLU A 118 -11.00 9.23 3.90
N SER A 119 -9.80 8.86 4.34
CA SER A 119 -8.75 8.27 3.48
C SER A 119 -8.16 7.03 4.15
N PHE A 120 -7.60 6.10 3.38
CA PHE A 120 -6.89 4.93 3.89
C PHE A 120 -5.38 5.18 3.87
N SER A 121 -4.70 4.81 4.95
CA SER A 121 -3.24 4.86 5.07
C SER A 121 -2.71 3.43 5.25
N PRO A 122 -2.06 2.84 4.24
CA PRO A 122 -1.57 1.48 4.32
C PRO A 122 -0.39 1.38 5.29
N LYS A 123 -0.29 0.25 5.98
CA LYS A 123 0.82 -0.08 6.88
C LYS A 123 1.62 -1.29 6.41
N ARG A 124 0.96 -2.31 5.87
CA ARG A 124 1.59 -3.55 5.39
C ARG A 124 0.65 -4.36 4.50
N ILE A 125 1.22 -5.34 3.81
CA ILE A 125 0.46 -6.40 3.14
C ILE A 125 0.65 -7.69 3.95
N GLU A 126 -0.45 -8.31 4.36
CA GLU A 126 -0.44 -9.51 5.18
C GLU A 126 -1.66 -10.38 4.85
N ALA A 127 -1.44 -11.69 4.68
CA ALA A 127 -2.49 -12.67 4.40
C ALA A 127 -3.42 -12.27 3.22
N GLY A 128 -2.85 -11.79 2.11
CA GLY A 128 -3.60 -11.38 0.91
C GLY A 128 -4.43 -10.10 1.07
N ARG A 129 -4.15 -9.29 2.11
CA ARG A 129 -4.85 -8.03 2.38
C ARG A 129 -3.86 -6.90 2.63
N ILE A 130 -4.25 -5.69 2.25
CA ILE A 130 -3.53 -4.48 2.65
C ILE A 130 -4.13 -4.02 3.98
N LEU A 131 -3.33 -4.04 5.05
CA LEU A 131 -3.73 -3.62 6.37
C LEU A 131 -3.25 -2.20 6.64
N GLY A 132 -4.09 -1.40 7.30
CA GLY A 132 -3.81 0.00 7.53
C GLY A 132 -4.86 0.66 8.42
N GLU A 133 -5.00 1.97 8.25
CA GLU A 133 -5.95 2.78 9.00
C GLU A 133 -6.79 3.64 8.07
N ILE A 134 -8.08 3.75 8.37
CA ILE A 134 -8.88 4.88 7.88
C ILE A 134 -8.56 6.09 8.75
N LEU A 135 -8.18 7.19 8.10
CA LEU A 135 -7.99 8.51 8.65
C LEU A 135 -9.25 9.34 8.38
N ALA A 136 -9.75 10.03 9.40
CA ALA A 136 -10.91 10.91 9.29
C ALA A 136 -10.71 12.17 10.15
N TYR A 137 -11.43 13.22 9.80
CA TYR A 137 -11.37 14.50 10.51
C TYR A 137 -12.35 14.53 11.68
N ALA A 138 -11.88 14.95 12.85
CA ALA A 138 -12.69 15.44 13.95
C ALA A 138 -13.16 16.89 13.67
N PRO A 139 -14.21 17.38 14.36
CA PRO A 139 -14.72 18.74 14.15
C PRO A 139 -13.68 19.86 14.32
N ASP A 140 -12.69 19.65 15.18
CA ASP A 140 -11.64 20.62 15.50
C ASP A 140 -10.34 20.41 14.71
N ASP A 141 -10.31 19.45 13.78
CA ASP A 141 -9.12 19.17 12.99
C ASP A 141 -8.90 20.26 11.92
N GLY A 142 -7.64 20.66 11.76
CA GLY A 142 -7.22 21.43 10.60
C GLY A 142 -7.28 20.59 9.32
N ALA A 143 -7.43 21.25 8.17
CA ALA A 143 -7.51 20.59 6.86
C ALA A 143 -6.27 19.76 6.46
N CYS A 144 -5.15 19.94 7.17
CA CYS A 144 -3.91 19.20 6.97
C CYS A 144 -3.86 17.86 7.72
N CYS A 145 -4.68 17.69 8.76
CA CYS A 145 -4.26 16.89 9.90
C CYS A 145 -5.43 16.12 10.53
N PRO A 146 -5.95 15.08 9.86
CA PRO A 146 -6.99 14.22 10.43
C PRO A 146 -6.48 13.47 11.67
N SER A 147 -7.23 13.52 12.76
CA SER A 147 -6.85 12.94 14.06
C SER A 147 -7.52 11.61 14.37
N ILE A 148 -8.66 11.30 13.73
CA ILE A 148 -9.36 10.04 13.95
C ILE A 148 -8.69 8.94 13.13
N LYS A 149 -8.30 7.86 13.80
CA LYS A 149 -7.69 6.67 13.18
C LYS A 149 -8.50 5.43 13.53
N ARG A 150 -8.83 4.61 12.53
CA ARG A 150 -9.55 3.35 12.72
C ARG A 150 -8.87 2.24 11.94
N ALA A 151 -8.62 1.10 12.58
CA ALA A 151 -8.05 -0.05 11.89
C ALA A 151 -8.96 -0.48 10.73
N ALA A 152 -8.36 -0.70 9.56
CA ALA A 152 -9.07 -1.08 8.36
C ALA A 152 -8.21 -1.95 7.46
N SER A 153 -8.84 -2.52 6.44
CA SER A 153 -8.15 -3.28 5.41
C SER A 153 -8.76 -3.08 4.04
N VAL A 154 -7.94 -3.22 3.01
CA VAL A 154 -8.33 -3.26 1.61
C VAL A 154 -8.01 -4.65 1.07
N SER A 155 -8.91 -5.19 0.26
CA SER A 155 -8.71 -6.47 -0.44
C SER A 155 -8.55 -6.26 -1.93
N TYR A 156 -7.78 -7.12 -2.59
CA TYR A 156 -7.71 -7.23 -4.03
C TYR A 156 -8.47 -8.47 -4.49
N ALA A 157 -9.50 -8.29 -5.32
CA ALA A 157 -10.30 -9.39 -5.85
C ALA A 157 -10.90 -9.01 -7.21
N GLY A 158 -10.96 -9.97 -8.15
CA GLY A 158 -11.58 -9.75 -9.45
C GLY A 158 -10.94 -8.61 -10.27
N GLY A 159 -9.63 -8.40 -10.10
CA GLY A 159 -8.91 -7.33 -10.79
C GLY A 159 -9.13 -5.92 -10.23
N LYS A 160 -9.72 -5.79 -9.03
CA LYS A 160 -10.03 -4.49 -8.42
C LYS A 160 -9.61 -4.42 -6.97
N LEU A 161 -9.26 -3.22 -6.52
CA LEU A 161 -9.13 -2.90 -5.11
C LEU A 161 -10.52 -2.59 -4.53
N GLY A 162 -10.85 -3.22 -3.42
CA GLY A 162 -12.07 -2.93 -2.67
C GLY A 162 -12.00 -1.59 -1.94
N ALA A 163 -13.13 -1.16 -1.39
CA ALA A 163 -13.13 -0.07 -0.41
C ALA A 163 -12.37 -0.47 0.86
N ALA A 164 -11.88 0.51 1.60
CA ALA A 164 -11.33 0.26 2.93
C ALA A 164 -12.47 -0.17 3.88
N VAL A 165 -12.35 -1.38 4.42
CA VAL A 165 -13.32 -1.95 5.36
C VAL A 165 -12.75 -1.88 6.77
N LYS A 166 -13.48 -1.23 7.68
CA LYS A 166 -13.16 -1.16 9.11
C LYS A 166 -13.07 -2.58 9.67
N LYS A 167 -12.05 -2.86 10.47
CA LYS A 167 -12.00 -4.13 11.18
C LYS A 167 -13.18 -4.14 12.17
N ALA A 168 -13.97 -5.21 12.18
CA ALA A 168 -14.92 -5.42 13.26
C ALA A 168 -14.12 -5.67 14.55
N ASP A 169 -14.48 -4.96 15.61
CA ASP A 169 -13.92 -5.14 16.95
C ASP A 169 -14.33 -6.49 17.55
#